data_AF-K1ZWZ1-F1
#
_entry.id   AF-K1ZWZ1-F1
#
_cell.length_a   1.000
_cell.length_b   1.000
_cell.length_c   1.000
_cell.angle_alpha   90.00
_cell.angle_beta   90.00
_cell.angle_gamma   90.00
#
_symmetry.space_group_name_H-M   'P 1'
#
loop_
_entity.id
_entity.type
_entity.pdbx_description
1 polymer ?
#
loop_
_entity_poly.entity_id
_entity_poly.type
_entity_poly.pdbx_seq_one_letter_code
_entity_poly.pdbx_strand_id
1 'polypeptide(L)'
;MSLKKVKALLALAWQLVCHFVSKLFSSSPGLKEFKLQYKDDFVFPIPAAYRTLWPQFEKCISCRLCDHYCPDVGQHSFGDFQGPSYILSTLSRGLVDYRYLSQNQVDCSGCRTHSCENVCPELVPISSVLNFVKGYI
;
A
#
# COMPACT_ATOMS: atom_id res chain seq x y z
N MET A 1 34.63 30.50 -26.16
CA MET A 1 33.20 30.29 -25.85
C MET A 1 32.45 31.60 -26.13
N SER A 2 31.33 31.58 -26.88
CA SER A 2 30.64 32.84 -27.26
C SER A 2 30.03 33.54 -26.04
N LEU A 3 30.14 34.88 -25.98
CA LEU A 3 29.58 35.72 -24.90
C LEU A 3 28.09 35.45 -24.65
N LYS A 4 27.34 35.11 -25.72
CA LYS A 4 25.92 34.77 -25.64
C LYS A 4 25.68 33.47 -24.85
N LYS A 5 26.55 32.47 -25.01
CA LYS A 5 26.46 31.20 -24.27
C LYS A 5 26.76 31.37 -22.79
N VAL A 6 27.73 32.22 -22.44
CA VAL A 6 28.08 32.52 -21.03
C VAL A 6 26.91 33.21 -20.32
N LYS A 7 26.30 34.22 -20.96
CA LYS A 7 25.12 34.90 -20.41
C LYS A 7 23.93 33.94 -20.24
N ALA A 8 23.70 33.05 -21.21
CA ALA A 8 22.64 32.04 -21.11
C ALA A 8 22.86 31.07 -19.94
N LEU A 9 24.10 30.58 -19.76
CA LEU A 9 24.46 29.69 -18.65
C LEU A 9 24.32 30.39 -17.29
N LEU A 10 24.71 31.66 -17.18
CA LEU A 10 24.53 32.44 -15.95
C LEU A 10 23.05 32.68 -15.63
N ALA A 11 22.24 32.98 -16.64
CA ALA A 11 20.79 33.14 -16.45
C ALA A 11 20.13 31.83 -15.99
N LEU A 12 20.51 30.69 -16.58
CA LEU A 12 20.05 29.37 -16.16
C LEU A 12 20.49 29.03 -14.74
N ALA A 13 21.77 29.25 -14.41
CA ALA A 13 22.30 29.02 -13.07
C ALA A 13 21.59 29.89 -12.03
N TRP A 14 21.35 31.16 -12.34
CA TRP A 14 20.62 32.07 -11.47
C TRP A 14 19.18 31.62 -11.24
N GLN A 15 18.45 31.24 -12.29
CA GLN A 15 17.09 30.72 -12.15
C GLN A 15 17.03 29.42 -11.34
N LEU A 16 18.01 28.53 -11.52
CA LEU A 16 18.13 27.30 -10.76
C LEU A 16 18.33 27.61 -9.27
N VAL A 17 19.26 28.52 -8.93
CA VAL A 17 19.51 28.95 -7.55
C VAL A 17 18.26 29.58 -6.95
N CYS A 18 17.61 30.52 -7.66
CA CYS A 18 16.38 31.14 -7.18
C CYS A 18 15.25 30.12 -6.96
N HIS A 19 15.16 29.07 -7.79
CA HIS A 19 14.18 27.99 -7.59
C HIS A 19 14.47 27.16 -6.34
N PHE A 20 15.73 26.77 -6.10
CA PHE A 20 16.08 26.04 -4.87
C PHE A 20 15.86 26.88 -3.62
N VAL A 21 16.24 28.16 -3.67
CA VAL A 21 16.01 29.11 -2.57
C VAL A 21 14.53 29.30 -2.32
N SER A 22 13.69 29.51 -3.35
CA SER A 22 12.25 29.66 -3.15
C SER A 22 11.60 28.39 -2.60
N LYS A 23 12.08 27.20 -3.01
CA LYS A 23 11.59 25.91 -2.51
C LYS A 23 11.97 25.65 -1.04
N LEU A 24 13.09 26.20 -0.56
CA LEU A 24 13.50 26.13 0.85
C LEU A 24 12.59 26.97 1.76
N PHE A 25 12.02 28.07 1.26
CA PHE A 25 11.14 28.96 2.02
C PHE A 25 9.64 28.76 1.74
N SER A 26 9.29 27.92 0.76
CA SER A 26 7.92 27.58 0.41
C SER A 26 7.49 26.30 1.14
N SER A 27 6.60 26.44 2.14
CA SER A 27 5.79 25.31 2.57
C SER A 27 4.80 24.99 1.46
N SER A 28 5.07 24.00 0.62
CA SER A 28 4.17 23.65 -0.47
C SER A 28 2.83 23.16 0.11
N PRO A 29 1.70 23.85 -0.17
CA PRO A 29 0.37 23.34 0.21
C PRO A 29 -0.01 22.08 -0.57
N GLY A 30 0.76 21.75 -1.62
CA GLY A 30 0.50 20.68 -2.58
C GLY A 30 0.22 19.32 -1.96
N LEU A 31 0.77 18.95 -0.80
CA LEU A 31 0.42 17.68 -0.15
C LEU A 31 -1.02 17.65 0.35
N LYS A 32 -1.53 18.78 0.86
CA LYS A 32 -2.90 18.91 1.34
C LYS A 32 -3.88 18.91 0.16
N GLU A 33 -3.63 19.74 -0.86
CA GLU A 33 -4.39 19.73 -2.11
C GLU A 33 -4.39 18.35 -2.77
N PHE A 34 -3.23 17.70 -2.86
CA PHE A 34 -3.10 16.35 -3.41
C PHE A 34 -3.98 15.35 -2.65
N LYS A 35 -3.90 15.31 -1.32
CA LYS A 35 -4.74 14.42 -0.51
C LYS A 35 -6.23 14.68 -0.69
N LEU A 36 -6.63 15.94 -0.90
CA LEU A 36 -8.03 16.28 -1.14
C LEU A 36 -8.49 15.78 -2.52
N GLN A 37 -7.66 15.97 -3.55
CA GLN A 37 -8.02 15.61 -4.93
C GLN A 37 -8.09 14.08 -5.14
N TYR A 38 -7.20 13.33 -4.49
CA TYR A 38 -7.11 11.86 -4.62
C TYR A 38 -7.88 11.09 -3.54
N LYS A 39 -8.68 11.79 -2.71
CA LYS A 39 -9.44 11.16 -1.62
C LYS A 39 -10.42 10.11 -2.15
N ASP A 40 -11.10 10.41 -3.25
CA ASP A 40 -12.14 9.55 -3.84
C ASP A 40 -11.54 8.45 -4.74
N ASP A 41 -10.26 8.58 -5.08
CA ASP A 41 -9.51 7.57 -5.85
C ASP A 41 -8.97 6.44 -4.96
N PHE A 42 -9.22 6.47 -3.64
CA PHE A 42 -8.71 5.52 -2.66
C PHE A 42 -7.18 5.41 -2.68
N VAL A 43 -6.50 6.50 -3.05
CA VAL A 43 -5.04 6.63 -2.95
C VAL A 43 -4.70 7.14 -1.56
N PHE A 44 -4.44 6.23 -0.63
CA PHE A 44 -4.08 6.58 0.74
C PHE A 44 -2.58 6.40 1.01
N PRO A 45 -2.00 7.24 1.90
CA PRO A 45 -0.62 7.05 2.32
C PRO A 45 -0.49 5.80 3.19
N ILE A 46 0.43 4.90 2.82
CA ILE A 46 0.79 3.76 3.67
C ILE A 46 1.42 4.30 4.97
N PRO A 47 0.96 3.89 6.17
CA PRO A 47 1.51 4.35 7.44
C PRO A 47 2.92 3.83 7.64
N ALA A 48 3.75 4.57 8.36
CA ALA A 48 5.17 4.23 8.54
C ALA A 48 5.37 2.80 9.10
N ALA A 49 4.49 2.34 9.99
CA ALA A 49 4.53 1.00 10.57
C ALA A 49 4.41 -0.13 9.54
N TYR A 50 3.67 0.09 8.45
CA TYR A 50 3.45 -0.92 7.39
C TYR A 50 4.43 -0.78 6.22
N ARG A 51 5.10 0.37 6.06
CA ARG A 51 6.07 0.58 4.97
C ARG A 51 7.25 -0.39 5.02
N THR A 52 7.71 -0.73 6.22
CA THR A 52 8.82 -1.69 6.41
C THR A 52 8.39 -3.13 6.12
N LEU A 53 7.10 -3.44 6.26
CA LEU A 53 6.52 -4.76 5.99
C LEU A 53 6.10 -4.93 4.53
N TRP A 54 6.00 -3.84 3.78
CA TRP A 54 5.51 -3.82 2.39
C TRP A 54 6.20 -4.85 1.48
N PRO A 55 7.53 -4.98 1.49
CA PRO A 55 8.20 -5.98 0.65
C PRO A 55 7.83 -7.43 1.00
N GLN A 56 7.36 -7.69 2.23
CA GLN A 56 6.88 -9.02 2.64
C GLN A 56 5.42 -9.25 2.22
N PHE A 57 4.59 -8.20 2.23
CA PHE A 57 3.19 -8.28 1.81
C PHE A 57 3.07 -8.68 0.33
N GLU A 58 4.03 -8.25 -0.49
CA GLU A 58 4.08 -8.52 -1.94
C GLU A 58 4.59 -9.93 -2.31
N LYS A 59 5.08 -10.72 -1.35
CA LYS A 59 5.63 -12.06 -1.65
C LYS A 59 4.59 -13.15 -1.89
N CYS A 60 3.29 -12.83 -1.78
CA CYS A 60 2.26 -13.84 -2.00
C CYS A 60 2.30 -14.39 -3.43
N ILE A 61 2.70 -15.67 -3.57
CA ILE A 61 2.68 -16.39 -4.86
C ILE A 61 1.32 -17.01 -5.21
N SER A 62 0.26 -16.67 -4.47
CA SER A 62 -1.11 -17.16 -4.71
C SER A 62 -1.25 -18.70 -4.75
N CYS A 63 -0.44 -19.43 -3.97
CA CYS A 63 -0.48 -20.90 -3.92
C CYS A 63 -1.72 -21.48 -3.21
N ARG A 64 -2.49 -20.63 -2.50
CA ARG A 64 -3.71 -20.97 -1.73
C ARG A 64 -3.54 -21.98 -0.59
N LEU A 65 -2.31 -22.35 -0.25
CA LEU A 65 -2.03 -23.29 0.84
C LEU A 65 -2.61 -22.81 2.19
N CYS A 66 -2.51 -21.52 2.49
CA CYS A 66 -3.05 -20.93 3.70
C CYS A 66 -4.57 -21.05 3.85
N ASP A 67 -5.33 -21.16 2.75
CA ASP A 67 -6.79 -21.33 2.82
C ASP A 67 -7.16 -22.67 3.45
N HIS A 68 -6.41 -23.74 3.14
CA HIS A 68 -6.67 -25.08 3.65
C HIS A 68 -6.43 -25.22 5.16
N TYR A 69 -5.59 -24.37 5.72
CA TYR A 69 -5.24 -24.37 7.15
C TYR A 69 -5.94 -23.25 7.93
N CYS A 70 -6.77 -22.45 7.25
CA CYS A 70 -7.55 -21.41 7.88
C CYS A 70 -8.84 -22.01 8.44
N PRO A 71 -9.07 -21.94 9.77
CA PRO A 71 -10.25 -22.56 10.38
C PRO A 71 -11.55 -21.90 9.92
N ASP A 72 -11.51 -20.61 9.56
CA ASP A 72 -12.70 -19.84 9.19
C ASP A 72 -13.14 -20.12 7.74
N VAL A 73 -12.26 -20.69 6.90
CA VAL A 73 -12.62 -21.06 5.53
C VAL A 73 -13.66 -22.18 5.56
N GLY A 74 -14.83 -21.91 4.99
CA GLY A 74 -15.97 -22.84 4.98
C GLY A 74 -16.91 -22.74 6.19
N GLN A 75 -16.62 -21.88 7.18
CA GLN A 75 -17.56 -21.58 8.28
C GLN A 75 -18.53 -20.45 7.94
N HIS A 76 -18.17 -19.58 6.99
CA HIS A 76 -18.98 -18.45 6.56
C HIS A 76 -19.84 -18.80 5.33
N SER A 77 -20.88 -17.99 5.08
CA SER A 77 -21.70 -18.16 3.89
C SER A 77 -20.89 -17.93 2.60
N PHE A 78 -21.32 -18.55 1.50
CA PHE A 78 -20.65 -18.43 0.21
C PHE A 78 -20.63 -16.96 -0.23
N GLY A 79 -19.46 -16.32 -0.15
CA GLY A 79 -19.26 -14.90 -0.51
C GLY A 79 -18.79 -14.01 0.64
N ASP A 80 -18.98 -14.44 1.90
CA ASP A 80 -18.59 -13.64 3.07
C ASP A 80 -17.09 -13.69 3.34
N PHE A 81 -16.48 -14.88 3.31
CA PHE A 81 -15.04 -15.04 3.52
C PHE A 81 -14.48 -16.10 2.58
N GLN A 82 -13.61 -15.70 1.65
CA GLN A 82 -13.02 -16.59 0.64
C GLN A 82 -11.68 -17.20 1.07
N GLY A 83 -11.19 -16.83 2.26
CA GLY A 83 -9.90 -17.24 2.78
C GLY A 83 -8.81 -16.19 2.65
N PRO A 84 -7.71 -16.37 3.39
CA PRO A 84 -6.60 -15.42 3.43
C PRO A 84 -5.93 -15.23 2.06
N SER A 85 -5.87 -16.26 1.21
CA SER A 85 -5.19 -16.17 -0.08
C SER A 85 -5.89 -15.20 -1.04
N TYR A 86 -7.22 -15.08 -0.95
CA TYR A 86 -7.98 -14.13 -1.75
C TYR A 86 -7.55 -12.70 -1.44
N ILE A 87 -7.44 -12.36 -0.16
CA ILE A 87 -7.04 -11.02 0.27
C ILE A 87 -5.58 -10.78 -0.10
N LEU A 88 -4.69 -11.73 0.20
CA LEU A 88 -3.25 -11.63 -0.10
C LEU A 88 -2.97 -11.47 -1.60
N SER A 89 -3.68 -12.20 -2.46
CA SER A 89 -3.57 -12.05 -3.92
C SER A 89 -4.19 -10.74 -4.44
N THR A 90 -5.00 -10.08 -3.62
CA THR A 90 -5.50 -8.72 -3.90
C THR A 90 -4.49 -7.65 -3.47
N LEU A 91 -3.61 -7.91 -2.50
CA LEU A 91 -2.55 -6.96 -2.10
C LEU A 91 -1.40 -6.88 -3.11
N SER A 92 -1.20 -7.91 -3.93
CA SER A 92 -0.36 -7.79 -5.11
C SER A 92 -1.01 -6.93 -6.21
N ARG A 93 -2.28 -6.53 -6.03
CA ARG A 93 -3.00 -5.57 -6.88
C ARG A 93 -3.01 -4.19 -6.21
N GLY A 94 -3.36 -3.17 -6.98
CA GLY A 94 -3.28 -1.78 -6.53
C GLY A 94 -4.12 -1.51 -5.28
N LEU A 95 -3.61 -0.68 -4.37
CA LEU A 95 -4.29 -0.27 -3.13
C LEU A 95 -5.71 0.28 -3.33
N VAL A 96 -5.97 0.84 -4.52
CA VAL A 96 -7.27 1.40 -4.92
C VAL A 96 -8.40 0.36 -4.96
N ASP A 97 -8.05 -0.92 -5.12
CA ASP A 97 -9.02 -2.01 -5.22
C ASP A 97 -9.57 -2.44 -3.86
N TYR A 98 -9.00 -1.97 -2.74
CA TYR A 98 -9.44 -2.37 -1.41
C TYR A 98 -10.87 -1.91 -1.10
N ARG A 99 -11.33 -0.86 -1.80
CA ARG A 99 -12.71 -0.35 -1.69
C ARG A 99 -13.80 -1.38 -2.04
N TYR A 100 -13.43 -2.45 -2.74
CA TYR A 100 -14.35 -3.51 -3.11
C TYR A 100 -14.38 -4.66 -2.09
N LEU A 101 -13.52 -4.62 -1.07
CA LEU A 101 -13.51 -5.59 0.00
C LEU A 101 -14.54 -5.20 1.06
N SER A 102 -15.34 -6.18 1.50
CA SER A 102 -16.27 -5.98 2.61
C SER A 102 -15.62 -6.34 3.94
N GLN A 103 -16.17 -5.80 5.04
CA GLN A 103 -15.68 -6.11 6.39
C GLN A 103 -15.74 -7.62 6.70
N ASN A 104 -16.79 -8.30 6.24
CA ASN A 104 -16.93 -9.76 6.37
C ASN A 104 -15.81 -10.51 5.67
N GLN A 105 -15.31 -10.00 4.54
CA GLN A 105 -14.26 -10.64 3.74
C GLN A 105 -12.89 -10.61 4.39
N VAL A 106 -12.66 -9.71 5.34
CA VAL A 106 -11.37 -9.63 6.05
C VAL A 106 -11.47 -10.07 7.50
N ASP A 107 -12.68 -10.34 8.00
CA ASP A 107 -12.88 -10.72 9.39
C ASP A 107 -12.52 -12.18 9.66
N CYS A 108 -11.22 -12.43 9.74
CA CYS A 108 -10.68 -13.71 10.18
C CYS A 108 -10.54 -13.71 11.72
N SER A 109 -11.47 -14.35 12.41
CA SER A 109 -11.45 -14.53 13.87
C SER A 109 -10.43 -15.59 14.30
N GLY A 110 -10.21 -16.61 13.46
CA GLY A 110 -9.32 -17.74 13.66
C GLY A 110 -7.86 -17.48 13.28
N CYS A 111 -7.52 -16.33 12.68
CA CYS A 111 -6.13 -16.00 12.34
C CYS A 111 -5.24 -15.71 13.56
N ARG A 112 -5.80 -15.67 14.78
CA ARG A 112 -5.02 -15.50 16.03
C ARG A 112 -4.04 -16.65 16.28
N THR A 113 -4.27 -17.84 15.71
CA THR A 113 -3.42 -19.01 15.95
C THR A 113 -2.21 -19.09 15.01
N HIS A 114 -1.99 -18.10 14.13
CA HIS A 114 -0.87 -18.06 13.16
C HIS A 114 -0.74 -19.32 12.26
N SER A 115 -1.75 -20.20 12.22
CA SER A 115 -1.72 -21.47 11.49
C SER A 115 -1.45 -21.26 9.99
N CYS A 116 -2.05 -20.22 9.42
CA CYS A 116 -1.89 -19.84 8.01
C CYS A 116 -0.49 -19.32 7.68
N GLU A 117 0.17 -18.64 8.62
CA GLU A 117 1.51 -18.08 8.43
C GLU A 117 2.57 -19.17 8.49
N ASN A 118 2.42 -20.13 9.40
CA ASN A 118 3.35 -21.25 9.58
C ASN A 118 3.44 -22.17 8.36
N VAL A 119 2.39 -22.24 7.54
CA VAL A 119 2.38 -23.04 6.31
C VAL A 119 2.79 -22.24 5.07
N CYS A 120 2.97 -20.92 5.18
CA CYS A 120 3.28 -20.09 4.03
C CYS A 120 4.74 -20.30 3.59
N PRO A 121 4.99 -20.76 2.34
CA PRO A 121 6.37 -20.98 1.86
C PRO A 121 7.17 -19.68 1.75
N GLU A 122 6.48 -18.56 1.51
CA GLU A 122 7.07 -17.24 1.33
C GLU A 122 7.13 -16.42 2.64
N LEU A 123 6.66 -17.01 3.75
CA LEU A 123 6.64 -16.41 5.08
C LEU A 123 5.94 -15.04 5.11
N VAL A 124 4.82 -14.93 4.39
CA VAL A 124 4.03 -13.68 4.37
C VAL A 124 3.34 -13.48 5.72
N PRO A 125 3.43 -12.30 6.36
CA PRO A 125 2.76 -12.00 7.62
C PRO A 125 1.25 -11.73 7.42
N ILE A 126 0.48 -12.80 7.22
CA ILE A 126 -0.96 -12.77 6.88
C ILE A 126 -1.78 -11.96 7.88
N SER A 127 -1.55 -12.10 9.18
CA SER A 127 -2.26 -11.35 10.23
C SER A 127 -2.06 -9.85 10.12
N SER A 128 -0.82 -9.42 9.84
CA SER A 128 -0.47 -8.00 9.70
C SER A 128 -1.08 -7.39 8.45
N VAL A 129 -1.10 -8.17 7.37
CA VAL A 129 -1.82 -7.86 6.13
C VAL A 129 -3.31 -7.63 6.40
N LEU A 130 -3.98 -8.54 7.11
CA LEU A 130 -5.43 -8.45 7.34
C LEU A 130 -5.76 -7.23 8.20
N ASN A 131 -4.94 -6.97 9.23
CA ASN A 131 -5.07 -5.78 10.06
C ASN A 131 -4.82 -4.48 9.28
N PHE A 132 -3.89 -4.50 8.32
CA PHE A 132 -3.68 -3.37 7.43
C PHE A 132 -4.93 -3.09 6.60
N VAL A 133 -5.46 -4.10 5.89
CA VAL A 133 -6.67 -3.93 5.05
C VAL A 133 -7.87 -3.49 5.87
N LYS A 134 -8.09 -4.07 7.06
CA LYS A 134 -9.15 -3.68 8.00
C LYS A 134 -9.12 -2.19 8.38
N GLY A 135 -7.96 -1.53 8.31
CA GLY A 135 -7.83 -0.10 8.58
C GLY A 135 -8.28 0.82 7.45
N TYR A 136 -8.60 0.28 6.28
CA TYR A 136 -8.89 1.04 5.05
C TYR A 136 -10.23 0.71 4.39
N ILE A 137 -10.97 -0.25 4.93
CA ILE A 137 -12.36 -0.56 4.57
C ILE A 137 -13.31 -0.05 5.64
#